data_AF-A0A3S4K2K8-F1
#
_entry.id   AF-A0A3S4K2K8-F1
#
_cell.length_a   1.000
_cell.length_b   1.000
_cell.length_c   1.000
_cell.angle_alpha   90.00
_cell.angle_beta   90.00
_cell.angle_gamma   90.00
#
_symmetry.space_group_name_H-M   'P 1'
#
loop_
_entity.id
_entity.type
_entity.pdbx_description
1 polymer ?
#
loop_
_entity_poly.entity_id
_entity_poly.type
_entity_poly.pdbx_seq_one_letter_code
_entity_poly.pdbx_strand_id
1 'polypeptide(L)'
;MLGASYFRVIGAGQVYGLSARGLAIDTALPSGEEFPRFREFWIERPKPTDKRLTVYALLDSPRATGAYRFVIIPGRDTVVDVQSKVYLRDKVGKLGCCAINQYVPVWAEPAVADDQLSSGTA
;
A
#
# COMPACT_ATOMS: atom_id res chain seq x y z
N MET A 1 -7.79 -4.17 12.11
CA MET A 1 -6.97 -2.95 12.04
C MET A 1 -6.23 -2.95 10.71
N LEU A 2 -6.47 -2.00 9.79
CA LEU A 2 -5.47 -1.68 8.76
C LEU A 2 -4.33 -0.97 9.49
N GLY A 3 -3.32 -1.73 9.90
CA GLY A 3 -2.17 -1.23 10.65
C GLY A 3 -1.11 -0.65 9.71
N ALA A 4 -0.52 0.48 10.08
CA ALA A 4 0.48 1.26 9.34
C ALA A 4 -0.03 1.90 8.02
N SER A 5 0.85 2.48 7.21
CA SER A 5 0.52 3.27 5.99
C SER A 5 0.05 2.43 4.80
N TYR A 6 -0.60 1.29 5.06
CA TYR A 6 -1.07 0.37 4.03
C TYR A 6 -2.44 0.78 3.50
N PHE A 7 -2.63 0.61 2.20
CA PHE A 7 -3.94 0.68 1.56
C PHE A 7 -4.08 -0.42 0.51
N ARG A 8 -5.33 -0.85 0.31
CA ARG A 8 -5.71 -1.87 -0.68
C ARG A 8 -6.74 -1.28 -1.62
N VAL A 9 -6.63 -1.66 -2.89
CA VAL A 9 -7.49 -1.18 -3.96
C VAL A 9 -7.90 -2.40 -4.77
N ILE A 10 -9.17 -2.45 -5.18
CA ILE A 10 -9.70 -3.52 -6.04
C ILE A 10 -10.42 -2.92 -7.24
N GLY A 11 -10.21 -3.50 -8.42
CA GLY A 11 -11.02 -3.29 -9.61
C GLY A 11 -12.33 -4.07 -9.56
N ALA A 12 -13.26 -3.75 -10.46
CA ALA A 12 -14.53 -4.47 -10.55
C ALA A 12 -14.29 -5.96 -10.89
N GLY A 13 -14.82 -6.87 -10.06
CA GLY A 13 -14.66 -8.31 -10.24
C GLY A 13 -13.30 -8.89 -9.79
N GLN A 14 -12.43 -8.09 -9.17
CA GLN A 14 -11.14 -8.54 -8.66
C GLN A 14 -11.22 -8.91 -7.16
N VAL A 15 -10.36 -9.84 -6.74
CA VAL A 15 -10.18 -10.23 -5.33
C VAL A 15 -8.95 -9.53 -4.75
N TYR A 16 -8.97 -9.21 -3.45
CA TYR A 16 -7.83 -8.62 -2.77
C TYR A 16 -6.59 -9.52 -2.83
N GLY A 17 -5.47 -8.97 -3.30
CA GLY A 17 -4.15 -9.64 -3.27
C GLY A 17 -3.06 -8.72 -2.71
N LEU A 18 -2.68 -7.72 -3.50
CA LEU A 18 -1.58 -6.80 -3.17
C LEU A 18 -2.01 -5.72 -2.17
N SER A 19 -1.05 -5.26 -1.35
CA SER A 19 -1.20 -4.07 -0.51
C SER A 19 -0.10 -3.07 -0.85
N ALA A 20 -0.47 -1.80 -1.05
CA ALA A 20 0.50 -0.72 -1.21
C ALA A 20 0.81 -0.09 0.16
N ARG A 21 2.03 0.40 0.35
CA ARG A 21 2.45 1.20 1.52
C ARG A 21 2.83 2.60 1.07
N GLY A 22 2.39 3.61 1.83
CA GLY A 22 2.74 5.00 1.58
C GLY A 22 4.24 5.28 1.72
N LEU A 23 4.89 4.70 2.75
CA LEU A 23 6.32 4.86 3.00
C LEU A 23 6.88 3.65 3.76
N ALA A 24 8.07 3.20 3.37
CA ALA A 24 8.84 2.18 4.07
C ALA A 24 10.17 2.77 4.55
N ILE A 25 10.54 2.56 5.81
CA ILE A 25 11.75 3.10 6.41
C ILE A 25 12.57 1.96 7.01
N ASP A 26 13.84 1.87 6.62
CA ASP A 26 14.81 0.90 7.12
C ASP A 26 14.39 -0.58 6.97
N THR A 27 13.54 -0.89 5.99
CA THR A 27 13.14 -2.26 5.68
C THR A 27 14.36 -3.12 5.34
N ALA A 28 14.41 -4.31 5.97
CA ALA A 28 15.49 -5.29 5.86
C ALA A 28 16.88 -4.80 6.33
N LEU A 29 16.94 -3.81 7.24
CA LEU A 29 18.17 -3.44 7.93
C LEU A 29 18.25 -4.13 9.32
N PRO A 30 19.45 -4.51 9.79
CA PRO A 30 19.64 -5.08 11.13
C PRO A 30 19.20 -4.15 12.27
N SER A 31 19.14 -2.84 12.02
CA SER A 31 18.65 -1.82 12.95
C SER A 31 17.15 -1.90 13.27
N GLY A 32 16.39 -2.70 12.51
CA GLY A 32 14.94 -2.80 12.64
C GLY A 32 14.19 -1.90 11.64
N GLU A 33 13.05 -2.38 11.17
CA GLU A 33 12.16 -1.65 10.27
C GLU A 33 11.26 -0.69 11.05
N GLU A 34 11.13 0.54 10.57
CA GLU A 34 10.15 1.51 11.09
C GLU A 34 8.88 1.48 10.23
N PHE A 35 7.73 1.50 10.90
CA PHE A 35 6.42 1.41 10.26
C PHE A 35 5.64 2.74 10.40
N PRO A 36 5.76 3.64 9.42
CA PRO A 36 4.93 4.84 9.35
C PRO A 36 3.44 4.50 9.31
N ARG A 37 2.61 5.32 9.96
CA ARG A 37 1.15 5.17 9.96
C ARG A 37 0.46 6.42 9.41
N PHE A 38 -0.69 6.23 8.77
CA PHE A 38 -1.58 7.36 8.51
C PHE A 38 -2.31 7.74 9.80
N ARG A 39 -2.12 8.98 10.24
CA ARG A 39 -2.70 9.51 11.48
C ARG A 39 -4.08 10.12 11.24
N GLU A 40 -4.23 10.83 10.12
CA GLU A 40 -5.45 11.56 9.78
C GLU A 40 -5.77 11.40 8.30
N PHE A 41 -7.07 11.43 7.99
CA PHE A 41 -7.60 11.36 6.64
C PHE A 41 -8.62 12.47 6.42
N TRP A 42 -8.56 13.10 5.25
CA TRP A 42 -9.57 14.05 4.79
C TRP A 42 -10.13 13.57 3.46
N ILE A 43 -11.43 13.31 3.42
CA ILE A 43 -12.11 12.83 2.22
C ILE A 43 -12.84 14.01 1.60
N GLU A 44 -12.48 14.35 0.37
CA GLU A 44 -13.20 15.36 -0.40
C GLU A 44 -14.54 14.78 -0.82
N ARG A 45 -15.65 15.41 -0.43
CA ARG A 45 -16.98 14.96 -0.86
C ARG A 45 -17.09 15.16 -2.38
N PRO A 46 -17.24 14.08 -3.17
CA PRO A 46 -17.37 14.21 -4.61
C PRO A 46 -18.71 14.87 -4.97
N LYS A 47 -18.77 15.58 -6.09
CA LYS A 47 -20.02 16.07 -6.65
C LYS A 47 -20.81 14.89 -7.24
N PRO A 48 -22.15 15.00 -7.41
CA PRO A 48 -22.98 13.92 -7.95
C PRO A 48 -22.52 13.39 -9.33
N THR A 49 -21.82 14.21 -10.11
CA THR A 49 -21.32 13.87 -11.45
C THR A 49 -19.86 13.41 -11.47
N ASP A 50 -19.16 13.46 -10.34
CA ASP A 50 -17.74 13.11 -10.28
C ASP A 50 -17.55 11.59 -10.33
N LYS A 51 -16.61 11.16 -11.18
CA LYS A 51 -16.21 9.74 -11.33
C LYS A 51 -14.95 9.40 -10.55
N ARG A 52 -14.55 10.25 -9.59
CA ARG A 52 -13.32 10.09 -8.81
C ARG A 52 -13.54 10.52 -7.36
N LEU A 53 -12.78 9.92 -6.46
CA LEU A 53 -12.74 10.28 -5.05
C LEU A 53 -11.34 10.76 -4.67
N THR A 54 -11.23 11.97 -4.14
CA THR A 54 -9.96 12.46 -3.59
C THR A 54 -9.91 12.20 -2.09
N VAL A 55 -8.84 11.57 -1.63
CA VAL A 55 -8.54 11.36 -0.21
C VAL A 55 -7.16 11.94 0.09
N TYR A 56 -7.07 12.80 1.10
CA TYR A 56 -5.80 13.26 1.64
C TYR A 56 -5.48 12.46 2.90
N ALA A 57 -4.21 12.15 3.12
CA ALA A 57 -3.77 11.49 4.34
C ALA A 57 -2.50 12.12 4.88
N LEU A 58 -2.43 12.24 6.21
CA LEU A 58 -1.22 12.63 6.92
C LEU A 58 -0.52 11.39 7.44
N LEU A 59 0.69 11.15 6.94
CA LEU A 59 1.60 10.12 7.39
C LEU A 59 2.48 10.64 8.51
N ASP A 60 2.59 9.87 9.58
CA ASP A 60 3.36 10.20 10.76
C ASP A 60 4.18 8.99 11.23
N SER A 61 5.45 9.24 11.55
CA SER A 61 6.43 8.24 11.95
C SER A 61 7.51 8.89 12.82
N PRO A 62 8.19 8.19 13.74
CA PRO A 62 9.24 8.78 14.56
C PRO A 62 10.24 9.65 13.79
N ARG A 63 10.73 9.19 12.63
CA ARG A 63 11.78 9.87 11.86
C ARG A 63 11.31 10.53 10.57
N ALA A 64 10.03 10.44 10.22
CA ALA A 64 9.49 11.04 9.01
C ALA A 64 8.01 11.43 9.13
N THR A 65 7.59 12.39 8.34
CA THR A 65 6.18 12.72 8.12
C THR A 65 5.91 12.91 6.64
N GLY A 66 4.68 12.76 6.20
CA GLY A 66 4.33 13.06 4.83
C GLY A 66 2.88 13.43 4.64
N ALA A 67 2.61 14.21 3.61
CA ALA A 67 1.27 14.50 3.13
C ALA A 67 1.02 13.72 1.84
N TYR A 68 -0.09 13.00 1.79
CA TYR A 68 -0.48 12.18 0.65
C TYR A 68 -1.80 12.69 0.09
N ARG A 69 -1.93 12.64 -1.24
CA ARG A 69 -3.16 12.84 -1.99
C ARG A 69 -3.37 11.63 -2.87
N PHE A 70 -4.47 10.94 -2.62
CA PHE A 70 -4.96 9.79 -3.37
C PHE A 70 -6.13 10.25 -4.23
N VAL A 71 -6.03 10.07 -5.55
CA VAL A 71 -7.17 10.25 -6.47
C VAL A 71 -7.57 8.86 -6.96
N ILE A 72 -8.69 8.38 -6.44
CA ILE A 72 -9.22 7.05 -6.72
C ILE A 72 -10.22 7.17 -7.88
N ILE A 73 -9.93 6.48 -8.97
CA ILE A 73 -10.76 6.44 -10.18
C ILE A 73 -11.25 5.00 -10.35
N PRO A 74 -12.45 4.66 -9.86
CA PRO A 74 -13.01 3.32 -10.01
C PRO A 74 -13.40 3.05 -11.47
N GLY A 75 -13.21 1.80 -11.90
CA GLY A 75 -13.51 1.33 -13.24
C GLY A 75 -13.37 -0.19 -13.34
N ARG A 76 -13.20 -0.71 -14.56
CA ARG A 76 -12.76 -2.10 -14.77
C ARG A 76 -11.45 -2.34 -14.01
N ASP A 77 -10.50 -1.43 -14.22
CA ASP A 77 -9.32 -1.29 -13.39
C ASP A 77 -9.51 -0.06 -12.50
N THR A 78 -9.32 -0.21 -11.19
CA THR A 78 -9.33 0.94 -10.28
C THR A 78 -7.94 1.55 -10.26
N VAL A 79 -7.85 2.79 -10.75
CA VAL A 79 -6.60 3.55 -10.76
C VAL A 79 -6.53 4.40 -9.50
N VAL A 80 -5.41 4.38 -8.80
CA VAL A 80 -5.13 5.31 -7.70
C VAL A 80 -3.89 6.11 -8.06
N ASP A 81 -4.11 7.38 -8.37
CA ASP A 81 -3.03 8.34 -8.52
C ASP A 81 -2.59 8.83 -7.13
N VAL A 82 -1.31 8.70 -6.83
CA VAL A 82 -0.73 8.98 -5.52
C VAL A 82 0.31 10.08 -5.66
N GLN A 83 0.02 11.24 -5.08
CA GLN A 83 1.00 12.29 -4.89
C GLN A 83 1.40 12.35 -3.42
N SER A 84 2.70 12.40 -3.15
CA SER A 84 3.22 12.50 -1.79
C SER A 84 4.26 13.60 -1.66
N LYS A 85 4.31 14.20 -0.47
CA LYS A 85 5.42 15.05 -0.01
C LYS A 85 5.89 14.49 1.32
N VAL A 86 7.13 14.01 1.37
CA VAL A 86 7.72 13.39 2.55
C VAL A 86 8.80 14.31 3.11
N TYR A 87 8.78 14.50 4.42
CA TYR A 87 9.76 15.28 5.17
C TYR A 87 10.40 14.39 6.22
N LEU A 88 11.73 14.32 6.20
CA LEU A 88 12.50 13.58 7.19
C LEU A 88 12.70 14.47 8.43
N ARG A 89 12.45 13.92 9.61
CA ARG A 89 12.71 14.55 10.91
C ARG A 89 14.10 14.23 11.44
N ASP A 90 14.64 13.10 10.99
CA ASP A 90 15.98 12.63 11.32
C ASP A 90 16.57 11.83 10.13
N LYS A 91 17.85 11.50 10.21
CA LYS A 91 18.53 10.63 9.25
C LYS A 91 17.91 9.24 9.27
N VAL A 92 17.62 8.73 8.08
CA VAL A 92 17.16 7.36 7.84
C VAL A 92 18.19 6.64 6.99
N GLY A 93 18.38 5.34 7.22
CA GLY A 93 19.36 4.53 6.48
C GLY A 93 18.85 4.15 5.09
N LYS A 94 17.56 3.81 5.00
CA LYS A 94 16.90 3.43 3.75
C LYS A 94 15.48 3.97 3.69
N LEU A 95 15.12 4.59 2.57
CA LEU A 95 13.77 5.10 2.30
C LEU A 95 13.18 4.38 1.08
N GLY A 96 12.07 3.66 1.28
CA GLY A 96 11.29 3.04 0.22
C GLY A 96 10.08 3.89 -0.16
N CYS A 97 10.05 4.39 -1.39
CA CYS A 97 8.91 5.10 -1.96
C CYS A 97 8.04 4.12 -2.77
N CYS A 98 6.71 4.33 -2.79
CA CYS A 98 5.76 3.54 -3.58
C CYS A 98 5.88 2.02 -3.33
N ALA A 99 6.07 1.61 -2.07
CA ALA A 99 6.33 0.22 -1.73
C ALA A 99 5.06 -0.64 -1.90
N ILE A 100 5.24 -1.86 -2.40
CA ILE A 100 4.19 -2.87 -2.54
C ILE A 100 4.53 -4.10 -1.71
N ASN A 101 3.52 -4.72 -1.14
CA ASN A 101 3.62 -5.97 -0.41
C ASN A 101 2.71 -7.00 -1.05
N GLN A 102 3.31 -8.16 -1.33
CA GLN A 102 2.64 -9.31 -1.88
C GLN A 102 3.08 -10.56 -1.12
N TYR A 103 2.15 -11.50 -0.98
CA TYR A 103 2.49 -12.85 -0.59
C TYR A 103 2.81 -13.63 -1.87
N VAL A 104 3.96 -14.29 -1.90
CA VAL A 104 4.30 -15.26 -2.94
C VAL A 104 4.19 -16.65 -2.30
N PRO A 105 3.29 -17.50 -2.79
CA PRO A 105 3.13 -18.85 -2.27
C PRO A 105 4.30 -19.76 -2.65
N VAL A 106 4.52 -20.79 -1.84
CA VAL A 106 5.68 -21.70 -1.95
C VAL A 106 5.76 -22.46 -3.27
N TRP A 107 4.64 -22.69 -3.96
CA TRP A 107 4.60 -23.36 -5.27
C TRP A 107 5.17 -22.52 -6.42
N ALA A 108 5.51 -21.26 -6.18
CA ALA A 108 6.23 -20.42 -7.14
C ALA A 108 7.73 -20.78 -7.25
N GLU A 109 8.24 -21.61 -6.34
CA GLU A 109 9.55 -22.26 -6.42
C GLU A 109 9.37 -23.78 -6.65
N PRO A 110 10.35 -24.51 -7.22
CA PRO A 110 10.24 -25.95 -7.37
C PRO A 110 9.99 -26.60 -6.01
N ALA A 111 8.78 -27.15 -5.83
CA ALA A 111 8.33 -27.64 -4.54
C ALA A 111 9.19 -28.83 -4.09
N VAL A 112 9.60 -28.82 -2.82
CA VAL A 112 10.29 -29.94 -2.17
C VAL A 112 9.29 -30.97 -1.63
N ALA A 113 7.99 -30.65 -1.62
CA ALA A 113 6.89 -31.51 -1.16
C ALA A 113 5.68 -31.39 -2.10
N ASP A 114 4.88 -32.46 -2.21
CA ASP A 114 3.71 -32.52 -3.09
C ASP A 114 2.66 -31.46 -2.71
N ASP A 115 2.46 -30.49 -3.60
CA ASP A 115 1.40 -29.48 -3.49
C ASP A 115 0.06 -30.05 -4.00
N GLN A 116 -0.92 -30.15 -3.11
CA GLN A 116 -2.28 -30.64 -3.43
C GLN A 116 -3.16 -29.57 -4.08
N LEU A 117 -2.70 -28.32 -4.20
CA LEU A 117 -3.48 -27.21 -4.77
C LEU A 117 -3.44 -27.16 -6.30
N SER A 118 -2.50 -27.85 -6.96
CA SER A 118 -2.39 -27.89 -8.42
C SER A 118 -3.29 -28.93 -9.10
N SER A 119 -4.01 -29.75 -8.33
CA SER A 119 -4.79 -30.90 -8.86
C SER A 119 -6.26 -30.61 -9.12
N GLY A 120 -6.74 -29.39 -8.83
CA GLY A 120 -8.14 -28.99 -9.06
C GLY A 120 -8.36 -28.33 -10.42
N THR A 121 -8.39 -29.11 -11.51
CA THR A 121 -8.90 -28.65 -12.82
C THR A 121 -10.05 -29.57 -13.28
N ALA A 122 -11.28 -29.05 -13.22
CA ALA A 122 -12.40 -29.33 -14.13
C ALA A 122 -13.56 -28.36 -13.82
#